data_AF-A0A069PA32-F1
#
_entry.id   AF-A0A069PA32-F1
#
_cell.length_a   1.000
_cell.length_b   1.000
_cell.length_c   1.000
_cell.angle_alpha   90.00
_cell.angle_beta   90.00
_cell.angle_gamma   90.00
#
_symmetry.space_group_name_H-M   'P 1'
#
loop_
_entity.id
_entity.type
_entity.pdbx_description
1 polymer ?
#
loop_
_entity_poly.entity_id
_entity_poly.type
_entity_poly.pdbx_seq_one_letter_code
_entity_poly.pdbx_strand_id
1 'polypeptide(L)'
;MDAAVAAEEICMPEGTYPMVGGGTTVFSSKICFSRPVTDTDPREIRVPRAKKSATDTFNGVRVVRYDYHDALYHCAKRHMRLPTVEELKALFEYANAGNTTATESKYGIVALKNDPRYPDGLYGWGGSSIYWSHTFAGKRIHKVINLTNGRVSNYHDPHRSYVSCVR
;
A
#
# COMPACT_ATOMS: atom_id res chain seq x y z
N MET A 1 -15.79 -2.81 -23.16
CA MET A 1 -14.41 -2.95 -22.65
C MET A 1 -14.48 -2.69 -21.16
N ASP A 2 -14.58 -3.75 -20.37
CA ASP A 2 -14.63 -3.63 -18.91
C ASP A 2 -13.26 -3.22 -18.41
N ALA A 3 -13.14 -1.97 -17.94
CA ALA A 3 -12.01 -1.56 -17.15
C ALA A 3 -12.06 -2.38 -15.85
N ALA A 4 -11.11 -3.31 -15.69
CA ALA A 4 -10.98 -4.09 -14.47
C ALA A 4 -10.95 -3.15 -13.26
N VAL A 5 -12.01 -3.19 -12.45
CA VAL A 5 -12.13 -2.33 -11.27
C VAL A 5 -11.16 -2.85 -10.21
N ALA A 6 -10.09 -2.11 -9.96
CA ALA A 6 -9.20 -2.35 -8.84
C ALA A 6 -10.01 -2.41 -7.54
N ALA A 7 -9.81 -3.43 -6.70
CA ALA A 7 -10.58 -3.54 -5.45
C ALA A 7 -10.30 -2.33 -4.55
N GLU A 8 -11.37 -1.72 -4.04
CA GLU A 8 -11.31 -0.49 -3.23
C GLU A 8 -10.65 -0.73 -1.87
N GLU A 9 -10.75 -1.94 -1.34
CA GLU A 9 -10.14 -2.33 -0.07
C GLU A 9 -9.65 -3.79 -0.12
N ILE A 10 -8.64 -4.09 0.71
CA ILE A 10 -8.23 -5.45 1.05
C ILE A 10 -8.49 -5.62 2.55
N CYS A 11 -9.42 -6.49 2.92
CA CYS A 11 -9.73 -6.78 4.31
C CYS A 11 -9.14 -8.13 4.73
N MET A 12 -8.38 -8.09 5.82
CA MET A 12 -7.81 -9.26 6.49
C MET A 12 -8.70 -9.62 7.68
N PRO A 13 -9.17 -10.88 7.78
CA PRO A 13 -9.95 -11.32 8.95
C PRO A 13 -9.13 -11.29 10.24
N GLU A 14 -9.77 -11.51 11.38
CA GLU A 14 -9.04 -11.78 12.62
C GLU A 14 -8.15 -13.02 12.45
N GLY A 15 -6.99 -13.03 13.12
CA GLY A 15 -6.06 -14.14 13.02
C GLY A 15 -4.61 -13.78 13.26
N THR A 16 -3.75 -14.77 13.06
CA THR A 16 -2.30 -14.65 13.18
C THR A 16 -1.66 -14.78 11.81
N TYR A 17 -0.91 -13.75 11.41
CA TYR A 17 -0.32 -13.64 10.09
C TYR A 17 1.20 -13.74 10.18
N PRO A 18 1.83 -14.73 9.52
CA PRO A 18 3.28 -14.80 9.42
C PRO A 18 3.81 -13.65 8.55
N MET A 19 5.01 -13.15 8.88
CA MET A 19 5.64 -12.05 8.16
C MET A 19 6.97 -12.45 7.51
N VAL A 20 7.29 -11.82 6.38
CA VAL A 20 8.63 -11.90 5.77
C VAL A 20 9.70 -11.39 6.72
N GLY A 21 10.76 -12.19 6.88
CA GLY A 21 11.87 -11.90 7.80
C GLY A 21 11.63 -12.38 9.23
N GLY A 22 10.55 -13.15 9.47
CA GLY A 22 10.24 -13.76 10.76
C GLY A 22 9.24 -12.96 11.61
N GLY A 23 8.65 -13.65 12.58
CA GLY A 23 7.62 -13.11 13.46
C GLY A 23 6.20 -13.23 12.89
N THR A 24 5.24 -12.83 13.72
CA THR A 24 3.80 -12.87 13.39
C THR A 24 3.11 -11.60 13.86
N THR A 25 2.12 -11.15 13.10
CA THR A 25 1.20 -10.08 13.52
C THR A 25 -0.14 -10.70 13.86
N VAL A 26 -0.70 -10.33 15.02
CA VAL A 26 -2.03 -10.78 15.44
C VAL A 26 -3.02 -9.65 15.24
N PHE A 27 -4.12 -9.93 14.54
CA PHE A 27 -5.26 -9.04 14.45
C PHE A 27 -6.41 -9.60 15.29
N SER A 28 -6.80 -8.86 16.32
CA SER A 28 -7.94 -9.17 17.20
C SER A 28 -9.29 -8.81 16.60
N SER A 29 -9.31 -8.23 15.40
CA SER A 29 -10.49 -7.87 14.64
C SER A 29 -10.15 -7.84 13.16
N LYS A 30 -11.17 -7.81 12.30
CA LYS A 30 -10.97 -7.56 10.87
C LYS A 30 -10.29 -6.20 10.67
N ILE A 31 -9.23 -6.18 9.87
CA ILE A 31 -8.48 -4.97 9.50
C ILE A 31 -8.67 -4.75 7.99
N CYS A 32 -9.02 -3.53 7.57
CA CYS A 32 -9.23 -3.21 6.15
C CYS A 32 -8.30 -2.10 5.67
N PHE A 33 -7.55 -2.40 4.61
CA PHE A 33 -6.64 -1.49 3.96
C PHE A 33 -7.31 -0.89 2.74
N SER A 34 -7.20 0.43 2.56
CA SER A 34 -7.77 1.11 1.41
C SER A 34 -6.82 1.11 0.21
N ARG A 35 -7.38 1.02 -0.99
CA ARG A 35 -6.66 1.28 -2.23
C ARG A 35 -6.02 2.68 -2.22
N PRO A 36 -4.80 2.82 -2.78
CA PRO A 36 -4.20 4.12 -3.02
C PRO A 36 -5.08 4.99 -3.92
N VAL A 37 -5.11 6.28 -3.58
CA VAL A 37 -5.89 7.27 -4.33
C VAL A 37 -5.34 7.38 -5.75
N THR A 38 -6.20 7.23 -6.75
CA THR A 38 -5.82 7.33 -8.16
C THR A 38 -6.17 8.65 -8.82
N ASP A 39 -7.09 9.38 -8.21
CA ASP A 39 -7.43 10.74 -8.58
C ASP A 39 -7.51 11.59 -7.30
N THR A 40 -6.93 12.78 -7.30
CA THR A 40 -7.01 13.68 -6.14
C THR A 40 -8.47 13.90 -5.81
N ASP A 41 -8.91 13.51 -4.61
CA ASP A 41 -10.27 13.77 -4.13
C ASP A 41 -10.57 15.27 -4.33
N PRO A 42 -11.72 15.66 -4.90
CA PRO A 42 -12.13 17.07 -4.97
C PRO A 42 -12.10 17.77 -3.60
N ARG A 43 -12.25 17.02 -2.49
CA ARG A 43 -12.14 17.50 -1.10
C ARG A 43 -10.68 17.65 -0.61
N GLU A 44 -9.71 17.22 -1.42
CA GLU A 44 -8.26 17.35 -1.24
C GLU A 44 -7.64 18.46 -2.10
N ILE A 45 -8.44 19.24 -2.84
CA ILE A 45 -7.98 20.45 -3.57
C ILE A 45 -7.25 21.45 -2.64
N ARG A 46 -7.37 21.30 -1.32
CA ARG A 46 -6.65 22.10 -0.31
C ARG A 46 -5.35 21.48 0.22
N VAL A 47 -4.90 20.31 -0.23
CA VAL A 47 -3.59 19.74 0.17
C VAL A 47 -2.52 20.32 -0.76
N PRO A 48 -1.73 21.33 -0.35
CA PRO A 48 -0.93 22.14 -1.28
C PRO A 48 0.23 21.36 -1.93
N ARG A 49 0.52 20.13 -1.44
CA ARG A 49 1.73 19.36 -1.80
C ARG A 49 1.44 17.96 -2.34
N ALA A 50 0.19 17.51 -2.35
CA ALA A 50 -0.21 16.27 -3.01
C ALA A 50 -0.09 16.45 -4.53
N LYS A 51 0.86 15.75 -5.15
CA LYS A 51 1.07 15.81 -6.60
C LYS A 51 0.57 14.51 -7.21
N LYS A 52 -0.35 14.59 -8.18
CA LYS A 52 -0.62 13.45 -9.07
C LYS A 52 0.71 13.02 -9.68
N SER A 53 1.13 11.78 -9.46
CA SER A 53 2.36 11.29 -10.07
C SER A 53 2.18 11.17 -11.58
N ALA A 54 3.30 11.04 -12.30
CA ALA A 54 3.24 10.41 -13.61
C ALA A 54 2.56 9.03 -13.47
N THR A 55 1.96 8.55 -14.56
CA THR A 55 1.39 7.20 -14.63
C THR A 55 2.36 6.19 -14.01
N ASP A 56 1.87 5.36 -13.09
CA ASP A 56 2.67 4.30 -12.45
C ASP A 56 3.23 3.40 -13.55
N THR A 57 4.56 3.28 -13.61
CA THR A 57 5.25 2.54 -14.67
C THR A 57 5.12 1.03 -14.53
N PHE A 58 4.66 0.54 -13.37
CA PHE A 58 4.47 -0.87 -13.08
C PHE A 58 3.20 -1.39 -13.73
N ASN A 59 2.04 -0.75 -13.48
CA ASN A 59 0.74 -1.22 -13.97
C ASN A 59 -0.05 -0.19 -14.81
N GLY A 60 0.47 1.02 -15.02
CA GLY A 60 -0.21 2.05 -15.81
C GLY A 60 -1.27 2.86 -15.03
N VAL A 61 -1.43 2.62 -13.72
CA VAL A 61 -2.41 3.34 -12.89
C VAL A 61 -1.83 4.69 -12.46
N ARG A 62 -2.59 5.78 -12.47
CA ARG A 62 -2.11 7.03 -11.85
C ARG A 62 -2.37 6.95 -10.35
N VAL A 63 -1.34 7.05 -9.51
CA VAL A 63 -1.48 6.99 -8.04
C VAL A 63 -0.95 8.28 -7.43
N VAL A 64 -1.71 8.89 -6.50
CA VAL A 64 -1.29 10.11 -5.81
C VAL A 64 -0.20 9.78 -4.81
N ARG A 65 0.84 10.63 -4.74
CA ARG A 65 1.94 10.50 -3.78
C ARG A 65 1.90 11.63 -2.78
N TYR A 66 2.06 11.28 -1.50
CA TYR A 66 1.97 12.18 -0.37
C TYR A 66 3.31 12.23 0.37
N ASP A 67 3.67 13.40 0.90
CA ASP A 67 4.68 13.45 1.96
C ASP A 67 4.10 12.87 3.26
N TYR A 68 4.94 12.61 4.27
CA TYR A 68 4.47 11.90 5.47
C TYR A 68 3.36 12.66 6.22
N HIS A 69 3.43 13.99 6.27
CA HIS A 69 2.43 14.80 6.98
C HIS A 69 1.11 14.80 6.23
N ASP A 70 1.15 14.96 4.91
CA ASP A 70 -0.04 14.86 4.07
C ASP A 70 -0.64 13.44 4.09
N ALA A 71 0.17 12.40 4.21
CA ALA A 71 -0.28 11.02 4.32
C ALA A 71 -1.08 10.79 5.62
N LEU A 72 -0.60 11.33 6.76
CA LEU A 72 -1.34 11.32 8.01
C LEU A 72 -2.68 12.05 7.89
N TYR A 73 -2.66 13.25 7.31
CA TYR A 73 -3.86 14.05 7.10
C TYR A 73 -4.87 13.36 6.18
N HIS A 74 -4.39 12.74 5.09
CA HIS A 74 -5.19 11.97 4.14
C HIS A 74 -5.97 10.85 4.83
N CYS A 75 -5.28 10.01 5.62
CA CYS A 75 -5.95 8.93 6.33
C CYS A 75 -6.91 9.44 7.41
N ALA A 76 -6.50 10.44 8.19
CA ALA A 76 -7.34 11.00 9.26
C ALA A 76 -8.66 11.58 8.72
N LYS A 77 -8.64 12.26 7.57
CA LYS A 77 -9.85 12.77 6.88
C LYS A 77 -10.84 11.68 6.48
N ARG A 78 -10.34 10.45 6.27
CA ARG A 78 -11.15 9.28 5.92
C ARG A 78 -11.59 8.50 7.15
N HIS A 79 -11.36 9.03 8.36
CA HIS A 79 -11.55 8.33 9.63
C HIS A 79 -10.75 7.01 9.71
N MET A 80 -9.57 7.00 9.09
CA MET A 80 -8.64 5.89 9.08
C MET A 80 -7.28 6.36 9.62
N ARG A 81 -6.33 5.44 9.79
CA ARG A 81 -4.95 5.78 10.16
C ARG A 81 -3.97 5.26 9.12
N LEU A 82 -2.73 5.74 9.19
CA LEU A 82 -1.63 5.04 8.52
C LEU A 82 -1.41 3.69 9.21
N PRO A 83 -1.14 2.61 8.46
CA PRO A 83 -0.79 1.32 9.02
C PRO A 83 0.61 1.30 9.60
N THR A 84 0.88 0.37 10.51
CA THR A 84 2.23 -0.02 10.91
C THR A 84 2.93 -0.73 9.74
N VAL A 85 4.25 -0.81 9.79
CA VAL A 85 5.00 -1.62 8.82
C VAL A 85 4.67 -3.11 8.97
N GLU A 86 4.40 -3.57 10.18
CA GLU A 86 3.99 -4.95 10.49
C GLU A 86 2.62 -5.29 9.86
N GLU A 87 1.68 -4.36 9.89
CA GLU A 87 0.38 -4.47 9.21
C GLU A 87 0.54 -4.57 7.69
N LEU A 88 1.40 -3.74 7.09
CA LEU A 88 1.64 -3.80 5.65
C LEU A 88 2.41 -5.07 5.24
N LYS A 89 3.29 -5.60 6.10
CA LYS A 89 3.93 -6.91 5.89
C LYS A 89 2.91 -8.04 5.93
N ALA A 90 1.99 -8.01 6.90
CA ALA A 90 0.90 -8.98 6.98
C ALA A 90 0.01 -8.91 5.74
N LEU A 91 -0.33 -7.70 5.27
CA LEU A 91 -1.05 -7.49 4.02
C LEU A 91 -0.30 -8.08 2.82
N PHE A 92 1.00 -7.83 2.72
CA PHE A 92 1.85 -8.39 1.66
C PHE A 92 1.81 -9.92 1.65
N GLU A 93 1.95 -10.58 2.79
CA GLU A 93 1.88 -12.05 2.84
C GLU A 93 0.47 -12.58 2.56
N TYR A 94 -0.55 -11.97 3.14
CA TYR A 94 -1.94 -12.37 2.95
C TYR A 94 -2.38 -12.30 1.49
N ALA A 95 -2.13 -11.18 0.81
CA ALA A 95 -2.51 -10.98 -0.58
C ALA A 95 -1.74 -11.91 -1.54
N ASN A 96 -0.64 -12.51 -1.10
CA ASN A 96 0.18 -13.40 -1.90
C ASN A 96 0.22 -14.84 -1.35
N ALA A 97 -0.64 -15.22 -0.41
CA ALA A 97 -0.61 -16.53 0.24
C ALA A 97 -0.86 -17.71 -0.74
N GLY A 98 -1.55 -17.45 -1.86
CA GLY A 98 -1.75 -18.43 -2.94
C GLY A 98 -0.62 -18.50 -3.97
N ASN A 99 0.41 -17.64 -3.86
CA ASN A 99 1.47 -17.51 -4.85
C ASN A 99 2.73 -18.27 -4.40
N THR A 100 2.77 -19.57 -4.69
CA THR A 100 3.85 -20.48 -4.26
C THR A 100 5.01 -20.59 -5.27
N THR A 101 4.95 -19.89 -6.40
CA THR A 101 5.87 -20.07 -7.55
C THR A 101 6.92 -18.97 -7.69
N ALA A 102 6.74 -17.79 -7.09
CA ALA A 102 7.67 -16.68 -7.22
C ALA A 102 8.61 -16.54 -6.01
N THR A 103 9.90 -16.80 -6.22
CA THR A 103 10.93 -16.77 -5.16
C THR A 103 11.39 -15.37 -4.76
N GLU A 104 11.04 -14.29 -5.50
CA GLU A 104 11.53 -12.94 -5.17
C GLU A 104 10.51 -11.79 -5.31
N SER A 105 9.58 -11.85 -6.27
CA SER A 105 8.60 -10.77 -6.51
C SER A 105 7.17 -11.31 -6.44
N LYS A 106 6.33 -10.68 -5.60
CA LYS A 106 4.93 -11.09 -5.43
C LYS A 106 4.01 -9.93 -5.81
N TYR A 107 3.08 -10.17 -6.73
CA TYR A 107 2.35 -9.10 -7.41
C TYR A 107 0.88 -8.94 -7.03
N GLY A 108 0.36 -9.73 -6.09
CA GLY A 108 -1.08 -9.78 -5.76
C GLY A 108 -1.67 -8.40 -5.48
N ILE A 109 -0.97 -7.57 -4.70
CA ILE A 109 -1.42 -6.22 -4.35
C ILE A 109 -1.26 -5.24 -5.52
N VAL A 110 -0.10 -5.25 -6.15
CA VAL A 110 0.35 -4.16 -7.04
C VAL A 110 -0.17 -4.31 -8.47
N ALA A 111 -0.34 -5.53 -8.97
CA ALA A 111 -0.79 -5.82 -10.33
C ALA A 111 -2.30 -6.10 -10.37
N LEU A 112 -2.93 -5.75 -11.49
CA LEU A 112 -4.34 -6.04 -11.74
C LEU A 112 -4.54 -7.51 -12.07
N LYS A 113 -5.72 -8.04 -11.73
CA LYS A 113 -6.15 -9.37 -12.17
C LYS A 113 -6.15 -9.47 -13.69
N ASN A 114 -5.61 -10.58 -14.20
CA ASN A 114 -5.48 -10.88 -15.63
C ASN A 114 -4.50 -9.99 -16.41
N ASP A 115 -3.60 -9.24 -15.75
CA ASP A 115 -2.50 -8.59 -16.46
C ASP A 115 -1.51 -9.66 -16.95
N PRO A 116 -1.30 -9.83 -18.27
CA PRO A 116 -0.43 -10.88 -18.80
C PRO A 116 1.04 -10.73 -18.38
N ARG A 117 1.46 -9.54 -17.93
CA ARG A 117 2.81 -9.29 -17.42
C ARG A 117 2.99 -9.82 -15.99
N TYR A 118 1.91 -9.97 -15.24
CA TYR A 118 1.92 -10.32 -13.82
C TYR A 118 0.81 -11.35 -13.54
N PRO A 119 1.07 -12.65 -13.79
CA PRO A 119 0.07 -13.72 -13.73
C PRO A 119 -0.66 -13.85 -12.38
N ASP A 120 -0.06 -13.35 -11.31
CA ASP A 120 -0.60 -13.41 -9.94
C ASP A 120 -1.16 -12.07 -9.43
N GLY A 121 -1.35 -11.09 -10.31
CA GLY A 121 -1.99 -9.83 -9.96
C GLY A 121 -3.44 -10.03 -9.52
N LEU A 122 -3.88 -9.26 -8.53
CA LEU A 122 -5.26 -9.29 -8.02
C LEU A 122 -5.86 -7.88 -7.89
N TYR A 123 -5.14 -6.97 -7.24
CA TYR A 123 -5.73 -5.73 -6.74
C TYR A 123 -5.36 -4.46 -7.50
N GLY A 124 -4.19 -4.40 -8.15
CA GLY A 124 -3.82 -3.28 -9.02
C GLY A 124 -3.48 -1.96 -8.31
N TRP A 125 -2.98 -1.99 -7.08
CA TRP A 125 -2.75 -0.79 -6.27
C TRP A 125 -1.57 0.10 -6.71
N GLY A 126 -0.76 -0.36 -7.68
CA GLY A 126 0.42 0.36 -8.15
C GLY A 126 1.68 -0.08 -7.40
N GLY A 127 2.76 -0.30 -8.16
CA GLY A 127 4.00 -0.93 -7.70
C GLY A 127 5.25 -0.09 -7.96
N SER A 128 5.12 1.11 -8.52
CA SER A 128 6.29 1.96 -8.85
C SER A 128 6.82 2.78 -7.67
N SER A 129 6.16 2.75 -6.52
CA SER A 129 6.59 3.44 -5.30
C SER A 129 6.39 2.60 -4.05
N ILE A 130 7.14 2.97 -3.02
CA ILE A 130 6.99 2.49 -1.64
C ILE A 130 5.72 3.04 -0.99
N TYR A 131 5.28 2.39 0.08
CA TYR A 131 4.09 2.72 0.86
C TYR A 131 4.49 3.24 2.24
N TRP A 132 3.87 4.36 2.65
CA TRP A 132 4.06 4.93 3.98
C TRP A 132 3.50 4.03 5.08
N SER A 133 4.22 3.95 6.19
CA SER A 133 3.74 3.41 7.45
C SER A 133 3.90 4.44 8.57
N HIS A 134 3.14 4.30 9.66
CA HIS A 134 3.28 5.14 10.84
C HIS A 134 4.45 4.71 11.75
N THR A 135 5.18 3.64 11.40
CA THR A 135 6.25 3.09 12.24
C THR A 135 7.47 4.02 12.23
N PHE A 136 7.78 4.57 13.40
CA PHE A 136 8.90 5.49 13.61
C PHE A 136 10.26 4.80 13.40
N ALA A 137 11.18 5.47 12.70
CA ALA A 137 12.55 5.01 12.48
C ALA A 137 13.62 6.04 12.88
N GLY A 138 13.22 7.22 13.34
CA GLY A 138 14.13 8.28 13.76
C GLY A 138 13.52 9.67 13.55
N LYS A 139 14.26 10.71 13.93
CA LYS A 139 13.80 12.11 13.80
C LYS A 139 13.46 12.44 12.34
N ARG A 140 12.16 12.61 12.06
CA ARG A 140 11.61 12.84 10.70
C ARG A 140 11.92 11.71 9.71
N ILE A 141 11.97 10.48 10.21
CA ILE A 141 12.22 9.27 9.43
C ILE A 141 11.21 8.21 9.85
N HIS A 142 10.53 7.64 8.88
CA HIS A 142 9.55 6.57 9.07
C HIS A 142 9.90 5.37 8.20
N LYS A 143 9.49 4.18 8.68
CA LYS A 143 9.61 2.96 7.88
C LYS A 143 8.61 2.99 6.74
N VAL A 144 9.03 2.45 5.62
CA VAL A 144 8.21 2.28 4.42
C VAL A 144 8.41 0.88 3.88
N ILE A 145 7.47 0.39 3.10
CA ILE A 145 7.53 -0.94 2.50
C ILE A 145 7.29 -0.88 1.01
N ASN A 146 8.04 -1.69 0.26
CA ASN A 146 7.77 -1.94 -1.14
C ASN A 146 6.85 -3.18 -1.26
N LEU A 147 5.61 -2.98 -1.69
CA LEU A 147 4.62 -4.06 -1.82
C LEU A 147 4.84 -4.97 -3.05
N THR A 148 5.87 -4.73 -3.88
CA THR A 148 6.26 -5.66 -4.96
C THR A 148 7.15 -6.81 -4.46
N ASN A 149 7.89 -6.60 -3.36
CA ASN A 149 8.87 -7.56 -2.85
C ASN A 149 8.97 -7.63 -1.31
N GLY A 150 8.09 -6.92 -0.59
CA GLY A 150 8.04 -6.90 0.86
C GLY A 150 9.22 -6.20 1.55
N ARG A 151 10.16 -5.59 0.81
CA ARG A 151 11.34 -4.95 1.42
C ARG A 151 10.96 -3.70 2.20
N VAL A 152 11.55 -3.57 3.38
CA VAL A 152 11.39 -2.41 4.26
C VAL A 152 12.59 -1.49 4.12
N SER A 153 12.33 -0.18 4.08
CA SER A 153 13.36 0.86 4.07
C SER A 153 12.97 2.01 4.99
N ASN A 154 13.88 2.96 5.18
CA ASN A 154 13.65 4.16 5.99
C ASN A 154 13.67 5.38 5.07
N TYR A 155 12.66 6.24 5.19
CA TYR A 155 12.56 7.44 4.36
C TYR A 155 12.28 8.67 5.20
N HIS A 156 12.83 9.80 4.74
CA HIS A 156 12.59 11.10 5.37
C HIS A 156 11.19 11.63 5.02
N ASP A 157 10.55 12.29 5.98
CA ASP A 157 9.18 12.81 5.87
C ASP A 157 8.88 13.62 4.58
N PRO A 158 9.80 14.43 4.03
CA PRO A 158 9.55 15.18 2.79
C PRO A 158 9.46 14.31 1.52
N HIS A 159 9.87 13.04 1.58
CA HIS A 159 9.77 12.14 0.43
C HIS A 159 8.30 11.86 0.10
N ARG A 160 7.98 11.66 -1.18
CA ARG A 160 6.60 11.42 -1.60
C ARG A 160 6.40 9.94 -1.93
N SER A 161 5.42 9.31 -1.32
CA SER A 161 5.17 7.87 -1.44
C SER A 161 3.68 7.55 -1.53
N TYR A 162 3.37 6.29 -1.85
CA TYR A 162 2.00 5.80 -1.85
C TYR A 162 1.47 5.66 -0.44
N VAL A 163 0.15 5.74 -0.33
CA VAL A 163 -0.57 5.66 0.93
C VAL A 163 -1.70 4.66 0.77
N SER A 164 -1.72 3.69 1.68
CA SER A 164 -2.88 2.87 1.96
C SER A 164 -3.25 3.15 3.41
N CYS A 165 -4.50 3.53 3.67
CA CYS A 165 -5.00 3.78 5.01
C CYS A 165 -5.62 2.50 5.58
N VAL A 166 -5.65 2.38 6.91
CA VAL A 166 -6.18 1.19 7.59
C VAL A 166 -7.22 1.56 8.66
N ARG A 167 -8.22 0.69 8.81
CA ARG A 167 -9.23 0.71 9.87
C ARG A 167 -9.32 -0.64 10.57
#